data_AF-A0A1B8XYU6-F1
#
_entry.id   AF-A0A1B8XYU6-F1
#
_cell.length_a   1.000
_cell.length_b   1.000
_cell.length_c   1.000
_cell.angle_alpha   90.00
_cell.angle_beta   90.00
_cell.angle_gamma   90.00
#
_symmetry.space_group_name_H-M   'P 1'
#
loop_
_entity.id
_entity.type
_entity.pdbx_description
1 polymer ?
#
loop_
_entity_poly.entity_id
_entity_poly.type
_entity_poly.pdbx_seq_one_letter_code
_entity_poly.pdbx_strand_id
1 'polypeptide(L)'
;MNKNTELRSLNQNTELHSLNKTTELHSLNQITELHSMNKTTEHHSLNQIPKSNTTLHSLNQNTELHSMNKNTELHSLNQNTELHSLNQNTELHSLNQNTELNSLKKNTELHSLNQNTELHSLNKTTELHSLNKITEPLSYTPEENTELHSLNQNNELHSLNNTELHSLNKNTELHSLKKNTELHSLNSNTELHSLNQNNELHSLNKTTELHSLNQNNELHSLN
;
A
#
# COMPACT_ATOMS: atom_id res chain seq x y z
N MET A 1 22.65 8.19 -28.85
CA MET A 1 21.93 6.94 -29.19
C MET A 1 21.37 6.34 -27.90
N ASN A 2 20.07 6.52 -27.65
CA ASN A 2 19.32 5.77 -26.65
C ASN A 2 19.20 4.32 -27.14
N LYS A 3 20.02 3.40 -26.63
CA LYS A 3 19.77 1.98 -26.81
C LYS A 3 18.85 1.52 -25.67
N ASN A 4 17.59 1.27 -25.98
CA ASN A 4 16.71 0.47 -25.13
C ASN A 4 17.36 -0.91 -24.97
N THR A 5 17.41 -1.41 -23.74
CA THR A 5 17.97 -2.73 -23.47
C THR A 5 16.83 -3.63 -23.07
N GLU A 6 16.46 -4.55 -23.96
CA GLU A 6 15.49 -5.60 -23.69
C GLU A 6 16.26 -6.85 -23.26
N LEU A 7 16.06 -7.31 -22.03
CA LEU A 7 16.61 -8.60 -21.58
C LEU A 7 15.47 -9.59 -21.40
N ARG A 8 15.44 -10.60 -22.27
CA ARG A 8 14.34 -11.57 -22.33
C ARG A 8 14.39 -12.61 -21.21
N SER A 9 15.58 -13.00 -20.77
CA SER A 9 15.73 -13.96 -19.67
C SER A 9 17.08 -13.76 -18.98
N LEU A 10 17.05 -13.55 -17.67
CA LEU A 10 18.25 -13.53 -16.83
C LEU A 10 18.08 -14.57 -15.72
N ASN A 11 18.89 -15.63 -15.81
CA ASN A 11 18.71 -16.83 -14.99
C ASN A 11 19.67 -16.94 -13.80
N GLN A 12 20.72 -16.12 -13.71
CA GLN A 12 21.68 -16.13 -12.61
C GLN A 12 22.29 -14.73 -12.45
N ASN A 13 21.93 -13.99 -11.39
CA ASN A 13 22.66 -12.79 -10.96
C ASN A 13 22.28 -12.46 -9.53
N THR A 14 23.20 -12.58 -8.58
CA THR A 14 22.88 -12.34 -7.16
C THR A 14 22.71 -10.86 -6.81
N GLU A 15 23.33 -9.95 -7.57
CA GLU A 15 23.27 -8.52 -7.29
C GLU A 15 23.49 -7.71 -8.57
N LEU A 16 22.68 -6.67 -8.80
CA LEU A 16 22.87 -5.72 -9.91
C LEU A 16 22.92 -4.29 -9.36
N HIS A 17 24.03 -3.59 -9.58
CA HIS A 17 24.25 -2.32 -8.89
C HIS A 17 23.62 -1.10 -9.56
N SER A 18 23.57 -1.03 -10.90
CA SER A 18 23.05 0.17 -11.58
C SER A 18 22.56 -0.11 -13.00
N LEU A 19 21.30 0.24 -13.26
CA LEU A 19 20.71 0.32 -14.60
C LEU A 19 20.32 1.78 -14.89
N ASN A 20 21.08 2.44 -15.77
CA ASN A 20 20.90 3.86 -16.10
C ASN A 20 20.16 4.10 -17.44
N LYS A 21 19.48 3.09 -17.98
CA LYS A 21 18.79 3.14 -19.29
C LYS A 21 17.37 2.60 -19.19
N THR A 22 16.52 2.94 -20.16
CA THR A 22 15.21 2.29 -20.32
C THR A 22 15.44 0.79 -20.52
N THR A 23 14.93 0.02 -19.57
CA THR A 23 15.16 -1.42 -19.49
C THR A 23 13.83 -2.12 -19.38
N GLU A 24 13.60 -3.10 -20.26
CA GLU A 24 12.44 -3.97 -20.19
C GLU A 24 12.91 -5.39 -19.88
N LEU A 25 12.38 -5.95 -18.80
CA LEU A 25 12.84 -7.21 -18.24
C LEU A 25 11.67 -8.20 -18.20
N HIS A 26 11.69 -9.15 -19.14
CA HIS A 26 10.55 -10.06 -19.33
C HIS A 26 10.52 -11.23 -18.34
N SER A 27 11.68 -11.77 -17.95
CA SER A 27 11.76 -12.92 -17.05
C SER A 27 13.05 -12.91 -16.24
N LEU A 28 12.92 -12.73 -14.94
CA LEU A 28 14.03 -12.75 -13.97
C LEU A 28 13.77 -13.85 -12.95
N ASN A 29 14.61 -14.88 -12.96
CA ASN A 29 14.38 -16.09 -12.16
C ASN A 29 15.25 -16.17 -10.90
N GLN A 30 16.34 -15.39 -10.81
CA GLN A 30 17.33 -15.48 -9.72
C GLN A 30 18.04 -14.14 -9.42
N ILE A 31 17.33 -13.00 -9.32
CA ILE A 31 17.91 -11.79 -8.72
C ILE A 31 17.50 -11.69 -7.27
N THR A 32 18.49 -11.58 -6.38
CA THR A 32 18.29 -11.34 -4.95
C THR A 32 18.22 -9.84 -4.67
N GLU A 33 19.07 -9.03 -5.32
CA GLU A 33 19.18 -7.60 -4.99
C GLU A 33 19.46 -6.71 -6.20
N LEU A 34 18.75 -5.58 -6.31
CA LEU A 34 18.95 -4.54 -7.33
C LEU A 34 19.06 -3.18 -6.66
N HIS A 35 20.20 -2.49 -6.83
CA HIS A 35 20.49 -1.32 -5.98
C HIS A 35 20.04 0.04 -6.53
N SER A 36 20.01 0.22 -7.86
CA SER A 36 19.66 1.52 -8.44
C SER A 36 19.17 1.41 -9.86
N MET A 37 18.02 2.03 -10.13
CA MET A 37 17.49 2.26 -11.48
C MET A 37 17.09 3.71 -11.66
N ASN A 38 17.62 4.35 -12.71
CA ASN A 38 17.56 5.80 -12.87
C ASN A 38 16.64 6.26 -14.03
N LYS A 39 15.91 5.36 -14.69
CA LYS A 39 14.99 5.66 -15.81
C LYS A 39 13.73 4.79 -15.73
N THR A 40 12.92 4.79 -16.79
CA THR A 40 11.75 3.92 -16.99
C THR A 40 12.16 2.45 -17.00
N THR A 41 11.57 1.66 -16.11
CA THR A 41 11.75 0.21 -16.08
C THR A 41 10.40 -0.48 -16.02
N GLU A 42 10.24 -1.49 -16.87
CA GLU A 42 9.07 -2.37 -16.90
C GLU A 42 9.52 -3.81 -16.67
N HIS A 43 8.92 -4.48 -15.69
CA HIS A 43 9.19 -5.87 -15.37
C HIS A 43 7.93 -6.71 -15.52
N HIS A 44 7.91 -7.66 -16.46
CA HIS A 44 6.69 -8.43 -16.77
C HIS A 44 6.48 -9.66 -15.87
N SER A 45 7.55 -10.32 -15.44
CA SER A 45 7.45 -11.52 -14.60
C SER A 45 8.71 -11.76 -13.79
N LEU A 46 8.58 -11.65 -12.47
CA LEU A 46 9.60 -12.04 -11.50
C LEU A 46 9.25 -13.44 -10.94
N ASN A 47 9.52 -14.49 -11.74
CA ASN A 47 9.25 -15.88 -11.40
C ASN A 47 10.44 -16.51 -10.66
N GLN A 48 10.47 -16.34 -9.35
CA GLN A 48 11.55 -16.89 -8.52
C GLN A 48 11.37 -18.39 -8.24
N ILE A 49 12.50 -19.11 -8.24
CA ILE A 49 12.63 -20.45 -7.64
C ILE A 49 12.23 -20.36 -6.14
N PRO A 50 11.62 -21.38 -5.52
CA PRO A 50 11.05 -21.38 -4.16
C PRO A 50 11.89 -20.89 -2.96
N LYS A 51 13.11 -20.36 -3.15
CA LYS A 51 14.03 -19.93 -2.07
C LYS A 51 14.52 -18.48 -2.14
N SER A 52 14.07 -17.70 -3.12
CA SER A 52 14.66 -16.37 -3.38
C SER A 52 13.70 -15.26 -2.93
N ASN A 53 14.21 -14.29 -2.16
CA ASN A 53 13.57 -12.99 -1.92
C ASN A 53 14.09 -12.00 -2.98
N THR A 54 13.27 -11.03 -3.39
CA THR A 54 13.73 -9.93 -4.24
C THR A 54 13.69 -8.64 -3.46
N THR A 55 14.83 -7.97 -3.37
CA THR A 55 14.95 -6.63 -2.81
C THR A 55 15.35 -5.64 -3.92
N LEU A 56 14.56 -4.58 -4.13
CA LEU A 56 14.91 -3.49 -5.05
C LEU A 56 15.09 -2.19 -4.25
N HIS A 57 16.22 -1.52 -4.45
CA HIS A 57 16.51 -0.22 -3.86
C HIS A 57 16.51 0.88 -4.91
N SER A 58 16.09 2.07 -4.48
CA SER A 58 16.29 3.36 -5.17
C SER A 58 15.83 3.36 -6.63
N LEU A 59 14.52 3.25 -6.84
CA LEU A 59 13.89 3.37 -8.16
C LEU A 59 13.43 4.82 -8.37
N ASN A 60 14.18 5.56 -9.20
CA ASN A 60 14.15 7.03 -9.19
C ASN A 60 13.23 7.69 -10.23
N GLN A 61 12.45 6.94 -11.03
CA GLN A 61 11.51 7.48 -12.01
C GLN A 61 10.22 6.64 -12.15
N ASN A 62 9.88 6.21 -13.37
CA ASN A 62 8.69 5.42 -13.67
C ASN A 62 9.02 3.93 -13.56
N THR A 63 8.37 3.25 -12.61
CA THR A 63 8.55 1.82 -12.41
C THR A 63 7.20 1.13 -12.56
N GLU A 64 7.13 0.16 -13.45
CA GLU A 64 5.99 -0.72 -13.59
C GLU A 64 6.45 -2.16 -13.33
N LEU A 65 5.93 -2.79 -12.28
CA LEU A 65 6.23 -4.18 -11.94
C LEU A 65 4.97 -5.03 -12.02
N HIS A 66 4.99 -6.02 -12.91
CA HIS A 66 3.95 -7.03 -13.02
C HIS A 66 4.38 -8.34 -12.38
N SER A 67 3.41 -8.98 -11.71
CA SER A 67 3.44 -10.37 -11.30
C SER A 67 4.67 -10.75 -10.47
N MET A 68 4.67 -10.33 -9.20
CA MET A 68 5.68 -10.76 -8.22
C MET A 68 5.11 -11.90 -7.37
N ASN A 69 5.68 -13.09 -7.54
CA ASN A 69 5.09 -14.33 -7.04
C ASN A 69 5.53 -14.74 -5.63
N LYS A 70 6.45 -14.00 -5.00
CA LYS A 70 7.08 -14.30 -3.69
C LYS A 70 7.42 -13.03 -2.90
N ASN A 71 8.18 -13.18 -1.81
CA ASN A 71 8.57 -12.10 -0.91
C ASN A 71 9.31 -11.00 -1.66
N THR A 72 8.77 -9.79 -1.61
CA THR A 72 9.30 -8.62 -2.29
C THR A 72 9.48 -7.50 -1.29
N GLU A 73 10.66 -6.90 -1.29
CA GLU A 73 10.97 -5.71 -0.51
C GLU A 73 11.40 -4.60 -1.47
N LEU A 74 10.71 -3.46 -1.45
CA LEU A 74 11.07 -2.29 -2.27
C LEU A 74 11.38 -1.10 -1.38
N HIS A 75 12.53 -0.47 -1.60
CA HIS A 75 12.91 0.75 -0.87
C HIS A 75 13.06 1.95 -1.81
N SER A 76 12.57 3.10 -1.35
CA SER A 76 12.82 4.41 -1.95
C SER A 76 12.36 4.50 -3.40
N LEU A 77 11.04 4.50 -3.59
CA LEU A 77 10.36 4.64 -4.87
C LEU A 77 9.98 6.11 -5.06
N ASN A 78 10.63 6.85 -5.97
CA ASN A 78 10.68 8.31 -5.87
C ASN A 78 9.77 9.13 -6.81
N GLN A 79 9.09 8.52 -7.78
CA GLN A 79 8.20 9.24 -8.72
C GLN A 79 6.88 8.50 -9.00
N ASN A 80 6.76 7.78 -10.13
CA ASN A 80 5.54 7.07 -10.50
C ASN A 80 5.80 5.56 -10.39
N THR A 81 5.09 4.89 -9.50
CA THR A 81 5.19 3.44 -9.34
C THR A 81 3.83 2.80 -9.55
N GLU A 82 3.78 1.82 -10.44
CA GLU A 82 2.61 0.97 -10.63
C GLU A 82 3.02 -0.49 -10.37
N LEU A 83 2.40 -1.11 -9.36
CA LEU A 83 2.67 -2.50 -9.00
C LEU A 83 1.42 -3.34 -9.19
N HIS A 84 1.52 -4.41 -9.98
CA HIS A 84 0.42 -5.33 -10.24
C HIS A 84 0.70 -6.74 -9.73
N SER A 85 -0.31 -7.34 -9.11
CA SER A 85 -0.36 -8.77 -8.76
C SER A 85 0.79 -9.23 -7.87
N LEU A 86 0.84 -8.73 -6.63
CA LEU A 86 1.84 -9.14 -5.64
C LEU A 86 1.25 -10.27 -4.79
N ASN A 87 1.75 -11.49 -4.97
CA ASN A 87 1.02 -12.70 -4.57
C ASN A 87 1.37 -13.26 -3.18
N GLN A 88 2.39 -12.74 -2.48
CA GLN A 88 2.81 -13.23 -1.15
C GLN A 88 3.07 -12.06 -0.18
N ASN A 89 4.25 -12.00 0.44
CA ASN A 89 4.62 -10.94 1.36
C ASN A 89 5.26 -9.79 0.58
N THR A 90 4.76 -8.58 0.79
CA THR A 90 5.29 -7.38 0.17
C THR A 90 5.57 -6.36 1.26
N GLU A 91 6.78 -5.84 1.29
CA GLU A 91 7.17 -4.73 2.16
C GLU A 91 7.64 -3.57 1.27
N LEU A 92 6.96 -2.43 1.35
CA LEU A 92 7.32 -1.25 0.57
C LEU A 92 7.68 -0.11 1.53
N HIS A 93 8.89 0.42 1.39
CA HIS A 93 9.36 1.56 2.17
C HIS A 93 9.55 2.81 1.32
N SER A 94 9.05 3.92 1.83
CA SER A 94 9.29 5.27 1.32
C SER A 94 8.89 5.41 -0.16
N LEU A 95 7.57 5.40 -0.39
CA LEU A 95 7.00 5.69 -1.70
C LEU A 95 6.65 7.17 -1.78
N ASN A 96 7.29 7.88 -2.71
CA ASN A 96 7.13 9.31 -2.91
C ASN A 96 6.43 9.58 -4.26
N GLN A 97 5.47 10.51 -4.22
CA GLN A 97 4.69 11.03 -5.35
C GLN A 97 3.45 10.20 -5.72
N ASN A 98 3.47 9.45 -6.83
CA ASN A 98 2.29 8.74 -7.32
C ASN A 98 2.53 7.23 -7.27
N THR A 99 1.73 6.54 -6.46
CA THR A 99 1.79 5.08 -6.36
C THR A 99 0.42 4.49 -6.63
N GLU A 100 0.35 3.54 -7.55
CA GLU A 100 -0.82 2.70 -7.77
C GLU A 100 -0.46 1.25 -7.45
N LEU A 101 -1.18 0.64 -6.49
CA LEU A 101 -1.01 -0.76 -6.11
C LEU A 101 -2.27 -1.56 -6.45
N ASN A 102 -2.09 -2.51 -7.36
CA ASN A 102 -3.13 -3.34 -7.91
C ASN A 102 -2.95 -4.80 -7.45
N SER A 103 -3.95 -5.33 -6.71
CA SER A 103 -4.03 -6.74 -6.33
C SER A 103 -2.86 -7.27 -5.48
N LEU A 104 -2.86 -6.96 -4.19
CA LEU A 104 -1.93 -7.51 -3.19
C LEU A 104 -2.62 -8.65 -2.43
N LYS A 105 -2.10 -9.89 -2.50
CA LYS A 105 -2.90 -11.09 -2.15
C LYS A 105 -2.72 -11.69 -0.75
N LYS A 106 -1.64 -11.38 -0.02
CA LYS A 106 -1.40 -11.99 1.30
C LYS A 106 -1.05 -11.00 2.39
N ASN A 107 0.23 -10.66 2.54
CA ASN A 107 0.68 -9.80 3.61
C ASN A 107 1.36 -8.61 2.98
N THR A 108 0.84 -7.42 3.25
CA THR A 108 1.42 -6.18 2.75
C THR A 108 1.73 -5.28 3.91
N GLU A 109 2.97 -4.82 3.98
CA GLU A 109 3.39 -3.77 4.90
C GLU A 109 3.88 -2.59 4.07
N LEU A 110 3.23 -1.43 4.23
CA LEU A 110 3.62 -0.20 3.54
C LEU A 110 4.07 0.83 4.57
N HIS A 111 5.31 1.29 4.46
CA HIS A 111 5.86 2.35 5.28
C HIS A 111 6.04 3.63 4.48
N SER A 112 5.49 4.72 5.01
CA SER A 112 5.70 6.09 4.52
C SER A 112 5.30 6.25 3.05
N LEU A 113 3.99 6.34 2.79
CA LEU A 113 3.51 6.76 1.47
C LEU A 113 3.23 8.27 1.48
N ASN A 114 3.81 8.97 0.51
CA ASN A 114 3.82 10.43 0.45
C ASN A 114 3.20 10.91 -0.86
N GLN A 115 2.30 11.90 -0.74
CA GLN A 115 1.49 12.50 -1.81
C GLN A 115 0.26 11.67 -2.21
N ASN A 116 0.26 11.01 -3.36
CA ASN A 116 -0.91 10.37 -3.98
C ASN A 116 -0.73 8.85 -4.02
N THR A 117 -1.62 8.13 -3.36
CA THR A 117 -1.64 6.66 -3.38
C THR A 117 -3.03 6.17 -3.74
N GLU A 118 -3.08 5.20 -4.64
CA GLU A 118 -4.30 4.51 -5.03
C GLU A 118 -4.11 3.00 -4.81
N LEU A 119 -5.00 2.36 -4.05
CA LEU A 119 -4.95 0.91 -3.78
C LEU A 119 -6.30 0.30 -4.17
N HIS A 120 -6.28 -0.58 -5.18
CA HIS A 120 -7.51 -1.12 -5.78
C HIS A 120 -7.95 -2.49 -5.25
N SER A 121 -7.04 -3.25 -4.62
CA SER A 121 -7.36 -4.58 -4.08
C SER A 121 -6.26 -5.06 -3.13
N LEU A 122 -6.56 -5.11 -1.85
CA LEU A 122 -5.73 -5.69 -0.79
C LEU A 122 -6.45 -6.93 -0.23
N ASN A 123 -5.76 -8.05 -0.08
CA ASN A 123 -6.32 -9.30 0.44
C ASN A 123 -5.52 -9.77 1.68
N LYS A 124 -6.20 -10.48 2.57
CA LYS A 124 -5.74 -11.04 3.86
C LYS A 124 -5.28 -10.00 4.88
N THR A 125 -4.03 -9.57 4.86
CA THR A 125 -3.48 -8.72 5.92
C THR A 125 -2.74 -7.53 5.33
N THR A 126 -3.09 -6.33 5.78
CA THR A 126 -2.38 -5.11 5.40
C THR A 126 -2.10 -4.24 6.60
N GLU A 127 -0.85 -3.78 6.71
CA GLU A 127 -0.39 -2.82 7.70
C GLU A 127 0.14 -1.58 6.95
N LEU A 128 -0.43 -0.42 7.22
CA LEU A 128 0.00 0.86 6.62
C LEU A 128 0.51 1.79 7.71
N HIS A 129 1.77 2.20 7.62
CA HIS A 129 2.36 3.19 8.50
C HIS A 129 2.60 4.51 7.76
N SER A 130 2.05 5.60 8.30
CA SER A 130 2.28 6.98 7.86
C SER A 130 1.86 7.24 6.40
N LEU A 131 0.66 7.79 6.24
CA LEU A 131 0.07 8.23 4.97
C LEU A 131 -0.04 9.76 4.98
N ASN A 132 0.53 10.49 4.01
CA ASN A 132 0.82 11.93 4.22
C ASN A 132 0.30 12.96 3.21
N LYS A 133 -0.79 12.73 2.45
CA LYS A 133 -1.47 13.88 1.80
C LYS A 133 -2.80 13.61 1.12
N ILE A 134 -2.89 12.57 0.30
CA ILE A 134 -4.06 12.25 -0.53
C ILE A 134 -4.06 10.75 -0.80
N THR A 135 -5.10 10.07 -0.36
CA THR A 135 -5.40 8.71 -0.82
C THR A 135 -6.78 8.79 -1.47
N GLU A 136 -6.81 8.76 -2.80
CA GLU A 136 -8.05 8.61 -3.56
C GLU A 136 -8.68 7.25 -3.22
N PRO A 137 -10.03 7.13 -3.32
CA PRO A 137 -10.80 6.21 -2.49
C PRO A 137 -10.17 4.83 -2.45
N LEU A 138 -9.74 4.42 -1.25
CA LEU A 138 -9.35 3.04 -1.01
C LEU A 138 -10.61 2.19 -1.15
N SER A 139 -10.92 1.75 -2.37
CA SER A 139 -11.90 0.69 -2.62
C SER A 139 -11.26 -0.63 -2.20
N TYR A 140 -11.12 -0.81 -0.89
CA TYR A 140 -10.50 -2.00 -0.32
C TYR A 140 -11.59 -2.93 0.21
N THR A 141 -11.37 -4.23 0.06
CA THR A 141 -12.14 -5.26 0.77
C THR A 141 -11.14 -6.32 1.20
N PRO A 142 -10.39 -6.11 2.30
CA PRO A 142 -9.61 -7.18 2.87
C PRO A 142 -10.59 -8.24 3.32
N GLU A 143 -10.25 -9.46 2.99
CA GLU A 143 -10.99 -10.61 3.46
C GLU A 143 -10.79 -10.84 4.96
N GLU A 144 -9.64 -10.42 5.53
CA GLU A 144 -9.26 -10.71 6.92
C GLU A 144 -9.04 -9.44 7.76
N ASN A 145 -7.84 -8.82 7.82
CA ASN A 145 -7.52 -7.76 8.80
C ASN A 145 -6.77 -6.56 8.18
N THR A 146 -6.92 -5.37 8.76
CA THR A 146 -6.17 -4.16 8.36
C THR A 146 -5.83 -3.28 9.56
N GLU A 147 -4.58 -2.84 9.61
CA GLU A 147 -4.10 -1.91 10.65
C GLU A 147 -3.51 -0.67 9.97
N LEU A 148 -4.04 0.51 10.30
CA LEU A 148 -3.56 1.77 9.74
C LEU A 148 -3.07 2.69 10.86
N HIS A 149 -1.82 3.13 10.77
CA HIS A 149 -1.23 4.09 11.69
C HIS A 149 -0.94 5.43 11.01
N SER A 150 -1.32 6.52 11.68
CA SER A 150 -0.89 7.89 11.33
C SER A 150 -1.30 8.31 9.91
N LEU A 151 -2.60 8.35 9.67
CA LEU A 151 -3.22 8.90 8.45
C LEU A 151 -3.27 10.43 8.54
N ASN A 152 -2.58 11.15 7.66
CA ASN A 152 -2.52 12.60 7.64
C ASN A 152 -3.14 13.17 6.36
N GLN A 153 -4.11 14.08 6.54
CA GLN A 153 -4.77 14.91 5.52
C GLN A 153 -5.57 14.12 4.48
N ASN A 154 -6.87 14.40 4.38
CA ASN A 154 -7.75 14.06 3.25
C ASN A 154 -7.67 12.58 2.83
N ASN A 155 -8.24 11.70 3.66
CA ASN A 155 -8.29 10.27 3.41
C ASN A 155 -9.75 9.82 3.22
N GLU A 156 -10.03 9.05 2.18
CA GLU A 156 -11.33 8.44 1.93
C GLU A 156 -11.18 6.91 1.88
N LEU A 157 -11.82 6.20 2.82
CA LEU A 157 -11.73 4.74 2.95
C LEU A 157 -13.10 4.10 2.76
N HIS A 158 -13.19 3.06 1.93
CA HIS A 158 -14.46 2.36 1.63
C HIS A 158 -14.44 0.91 2.07
N SER A 159 -15.55 0.38 2.58
CA SER A 159 -15.77 -1.06 2.80
C SER A 159 -14.85 -1.74 3.83
N LEU A 160 -14.65 -1.11 5.00
CA LEU A 160 -13.75 -1.60 6.05
C LEU A 160 -14.21 -2.86 6.80
N ASN A 161 -13.31 -3.81 7.04
CA ASN A 161 -13.57 -5.08 7.72
C ASN A 161 -12.37 -5.49 8.59
N ASN A 162 -12.63 -5.84 9.85
CA ASN A 162 -11.66 -6.07 10.94
C ASN A 162 -10.49 -5.08 10.88
N THR A 163 -10.78 -3.82 11.20
CA THR A 163 -9.85 -2.71 10.97
C THR A 163 -9.51 -2.00 12.25
N GLU A 164 -8.23 -1.79 12.51
CA GLU A 164 -7.76 -0.95 13.60
C GLU A 164 -7.14 0.33 13.01
N LEU A 165 -7.66 1.49 13.39
CA LEU A 165 -7.18 2.79 12.92
C LEU A 165 -6.63 3.59 14.09
N HIS A 166 -5.36 4.00 14.01
CA HIS A 166 -4.72 4.85 14.99
C HIS A 166 -4.32 6.20 14.42
N SER A 167 -4.63 7.26 15.17
CA SER A 167 -4.11 8.62 14.92
C SER A 167 -4.46 9.15 13.53
N LEU A 168 -5.76 9.29 13.27
CA LEU A 168 -6.29 9.92 12.06
C LEU A 168 -6.25 11.44 12.21
N ASN A 169 -5.72 12.16 11.23
CA ASN A 169 -5.48 13.60 11.30
C ASN A 169 -6.03 14.32 10.06
N LYS A 170 -6.92 15.31 10.27
CA LYS A 170 -7.53 16.20 9.27
C LYS A 170 -8.27 15.50 8.12
N ASN A 171 -9.60 15.64 8.11
CA ASN A 171 -10.49 15.27 6.99
C ASN A 171 -10.37 13.79 6.62
N THR A 172 -11.10 12.94 7.34
CA THR A 172 -11.22 11.52 7.01
C THR A 172 -12.67 11.18 6.78
N GLU A 173 -12.96 10.55 5.65
CA GLU A 173 -14.27 10.01 5.35
C GLU A 173 -14.19 8.48 5.32
N LEU A 174 -14.98 7.82 6.17
CA LEU A 174 -15.03 6.36 6.25
C LEU A 174 -16.42 5.88 5.84
N HIS A 175 -16.46 5.06 4.79
CA HIS A 175 -17.69 4.43 4.31
C HIS A 175 -17.72 2.94 4.63
N SER A 176 -18.87 2.48 5.13
CA SER A 176 -19.20 1.04 5.24
C SER A 176 -18.20 0.21 6.05
N LEU A 177 -18.08 0.49 7.35
CA LEU A 177 -17.32 -0.30 8.33
C LEU A 177 -18.16 -1.51 8.77
N LYS A 178 -17.73 -2.74 8.44
CA LYS A 178 -18.54 -3.97 8.51
C LYS A 178 -18.45 -4.71 9.84
N LYS A 179 -17.24 -5.04 10.32
CA LYS A 179 -17.04 -5.88 11.51
C LYS A 179 -15.76 -5.49 12.23
N ASN A 180 -15.81 -5.50 13.57
CA ASN A 180 -14.66 -5.38 14.47
C ASN A 180 -13.76 -4.20 14.08
N THR A 181 -14.30 -2.99 14.11
CA THR A 181 -13.50 -1.78 13.83
C THR A 181 -13.16 -1.08 15.12
N GLU A 182 -11.87 -0.88 15.39
CA GLU A 182 -11.42 -0.06 16.52
C GLU A 182 -10.80 1.23 15.99
N LEU A 183 -11.31 2.37 16.46
CA LEU A 183 -10.87 3.70 16.03
C LEU A 183 -10.28 4.45 17.23
N HIS A 184 -9.00 4.79 17.16
CA HIS A 184 -8.30 5.54 18.20
C HIS A 184 -7.81 6.91 17.73
N SER A 185 -8.09 7.92 18.54
CA SER A 185 -7.51 9.27 18.43
C SER A 185 -7.78 9.92 17.07
N LEU A 186 -9.06 10.21 16.80
CA LEU A 186 -9.50 10.92 15.59
C LEU A 186 -9.34 12.43 15.78
N ASN A 187 -8.32 13.03 15.17
CA ASN A 187 -8.00 14.45 15.27
C ASN A 187 -8.49 15.22 14.02
N SER A 188 -9.68 15.83 14.17
CA SER A 188 -10.33 16.82 13.27
C SER A 188 -11.03 16.26 12.02
N ASN A 189 -12.29 16.70 11.81
CA ASN A 189 -13.19 16.42 10.67
C ASN A 189 -13.19 14.95 10.25
N THR A 190 -14.02 14.14 10.91
CA THR A 190 -14.26 12.76 10.50
C THR A 190 -15.73 12.58 10.13
N GLU A 191 -15.99 12.02 8.96
CA GLU A 191 -17.33 11.66 8.53
C GLU A 191 -17.44 10.13 8.43
N LEU A 192 -18.46 9.59 9.09
CA LEU A 192 -18.68 8.16 9.25
C LEU A 192 -20.05 7.80 8.67
N HIS A 193 -20.08 7.14 7.51
CA HIS A 193 -21.35 6.92 6.79
C HIS A 193 -22.13 5.69 7.24
N SER A 194 -21.45 4.60 7.58
CA SER A 194 -22.12 3.36 7.96
C SER A 194 -21.21 2.50 8.83
N LEU A 195 -21.53 2.41 10.12
CA LEU A 195 -20.88 1.54 11.09
C LEU A 195 -21.78 0.34 11.38
N ASN A 196 -21.28 -0.86 11.13
CA ASN A 196 -22.06 -2.08 11.26
C ASN A 196 -21.89 -2.75 12.65
N GLN A 197 -21.23 -3.91 12.76
CA GLN A 197 -21.17 -4.68 14.02
C GLN A 197 -19.82 -4.57 14.73
N ASN A 198 -19.85 -4.42 16.07
CA ASN A 198 -18.67 -4.45 16.95
C ASN A 198 -17.66 -3.34 16.60
N ASN A 199 -18.07 -2.08 16.69
CA ASN A 199 -17.12 -0.97 16.51
C ASN A 199 -16.84 -0.28 17.84
N GLU A 200 -15.57 -0.01 18.13
CA GLU A 200 -15.11 0.67 19.33
C GLU A 200 -14.47 2.01 18.94
N LEU A 201 -14.98 3.11 19.48
CA LEU A 201 -14.55 4.47 19.12
C LEU A 201 -13.97 5.17 20.36
N HIS A 202 -12.69 5.52 20.30
CA HIS A 202 -11.93 6.16 21.36
C HIS A 202 -11.40 7.54 20.95
N SER A 203 -11.65 8.54 21.81
CA SER A 203 -11.06 9.88 21.71
C SER A 203 -11.34 10.58 20.37
N LEU A 204 -12.62 10.85 20.10
CA LEU A 204 -13.08 11.64 18.96
C LEU A 204 -12.98 13.15 19.27
N ASN A 205 -12.45 13.97 18.34
CA ASN A 205 -12.21 15.41 18.54
C ASN A 205 -13.00 16.30 17.55
N LYS A 206 -13.65 17.34 18.08
CA LYS A 206 -14.23 18.56 17.49
C LYS A 206 -15.31 18.45 16.39
N THR A 207 -15.21 17.55 15.43
CA THR A 207 -16.17 17.48 14.30
C THR A 207 -16.25 16.06 13.76
N THR A 208 -17.03 15.21 14.43
CA THR A 208 -17.40 13.88 13.92
C THR A 208 -18.86 13.90 13.47
N GLU A 209 -19.11 13.59 12.20
CA GLU A 209 -20.46 13.35 11.68
C GLU A 209 -20.67 11.85 11.48
N LEU A 210 -21.85 11.36 11.88
CA LEU A 210 -22.16 9.94 11.92
C LEU A 210 -23.56 9.71 11.36
N HIS A 211 -23.64 9.08 10.20
CA HIS A 211 -24.89 8.94 9.45
C HIS A 211 -25.67 7.67 9.79
N SER A 212 -24.99 6.55 10.06
CA SER A 212 -25.65 5.28 10.39
C SER A 212 -24.80 4.40 11.32
N LEU A 213 -25.43 3.91 12.37
CA LEU A 213 -24.88 3.00 13.39
C LEU A 213 -25.79 1.77 13.53
N ASN A 214 -25.23 0.57 13.42
CA ASN A 214 -25.93 -0.69 13.75
C ASN A 214 -25.51 -1.21 15.15
N GLN A 215 -25.57 -2.53 15.36
CA GLN A 215 -25.51 -3.16 16.68
C GLN A 215 -24.09 -3.25 17.27
N ASN A 216 -23.99 -3.18 18.60
CA ASN A 216 -22.75 -3.38 19.38
C ASN A 216 -21.66 -2.35 19.06
N ASN A 217 -21.99 -1.06 19.13
CA ASN A 217 -21.00 0.00 19.01
C ASN A 217 -20.72 0.60 20.39
N GLU A 218 -19.45 0.69 20.77
CA GLU A 218 -18.99 1.34 22.00
C GLU A 218 -18.33 2.68 21.68
N LEU A 219 -18.69 3.71 22.44
CA LEU A 219 -18.18 5.06 22.28
C LEU A 219 -17.64 5.56 23.62
N HIS A 220 -16.32 5.66 23.75
CA HIS A 220 -15.66 5.93 25.04
C HIS A 220 -15.37 7.40 25.31
N SER A 221 -15.17 8.23 24.28
CA SER A 221 -14.94 9.67 24.46
C SER A 221 -15.25 10.46 23.18
N LEU A 222 -16.08 11.49 23.31
CA LEU A 222 -16.42 12.48 22.30
C LEU A 222 -16.19 13.87 22.91
N ASN A 223 -15.29 14.66 22.33
CA ASN A 223 -15.00 16.05 22.75
C ASN A 223 -15.37 17.07 21.67
#